data_AF-A0A2M7SHJ3-F1
#
_entry.id   AF-A0A2M7SHJ3-F1
#
_cell.length_a   1.000
_cell.length_b   1.000
_cell.length_c   1.000
_cell.angle_alpha   90.00
_cell.angle_beta   90.00
_cell.angle_gamma   90.00
#
_symmetry.space_group_name_H-M   'P 1'
#
loop_
_entity.id
_entity.type
_entity.pdbx_description
1 polymer ?
#
loop_
_entity_poly.entity_id
_entity_poly.type
_entity_poly.pdbx_seq_one_letter_code
_entity_poly.pdbx_strand_id
1 'polypeptide(L)'
;MASLDYTRSWEGQALKTFSFTPVLIPVYGGLNDDFGETGHLNAAAKFYFLLYDTDVDFIILTGGSKTTRYGADFSRNITTSFEIHGELAFITDYKKKFIDSDGNNFEKEYDAKSYLIGIRYLTEKDTTYIVEYYRNGTGFTSGEMRSYFSFIDKAYNSYISSGSDALLKKASTITAGNYGMPNPTTDYLYLRASQKEPFDILYFTPSATWIFNINDKSFSLSPELVYTGITNVELRLRGTVLSGERLSEYGEKQNDYRIELRVRYYF
;
A
#
# COMPACT_ATOMS: atom_id res chain seq x y z
N MET A 1 13.99 -12.28 16.48
CA MET A 1 12.81 -11.61 17.08
C MET A 1 12.30 -12.48 18.21
N ALA A 2 11.83 -11.90 19.30
CA ALA A 2 11.16 -12.62 20.39
C ALA A 2 9.77 -12.00 20.61
N SER A 3 8.74 -12.83 20.75
CA SER A 3 7.37 -12.39 21.01
C SER A 3 6.69 -13.28 22.05
N LEU A 4 5.69 -12.72 22.72
CA LEU A 4 4.76 -13.45 23.58
C LEU A 4 3.35 -13.12 23.12
N ASP A 5 2.42 -14.05 23.30
CA ASP A 5 1.01 -13.83 22.99
C ASP A 5 0.17 -14.14 24.22
N TYR A 6 -0.65 -13.17 24.61
CA TYR A 6 -1.65 -13.33 25.65
C TYR A 6 -3.02 -13.00 25.07
N THR A 7 -3.96 -13.95 25.13
CA THR A 7 -5.33 -13.75 24.69
C THR A 7 -6.29 -14.16 25.79
N ARG A 8 -7.31 -13.34 26.01
CA ARG A 8 -8.40 -13.63 26.92
C ARG A 8 -9.73 -13.27 26.29
N SER A 9 -10.71 -14.17 26.44
CA SER A 9 -12.07 -13.97 25.99
C SER A 9 -13.05 -13.98 27.17
N TRP A 10 -14.15 -13.27 27.01
CA TRP A 10 -15.23 -13.12 27.99
C TRP A 10 -16.58 -13.27 27.31
N GLU A 11 -17.61 -13.63 28.09
CA GLU A 11 -19.00 -13.70 27.62
C GLU A 11 -19.74 -12.33 27.69
N GLY A 12 -19.04 -11.27 28.10
CA GLY A 12 -19.61 -9.93 28.24
C GLY A 12 -19.98 -9.29 26.90
N GLN A 13 -20.94 -8.35 26.93
CA GLN A 13 -21.44 -7.71 25.71
C GLN A 13 -20.51 -6.62 25.16
N ALA A 14 -19.72 -5.95 26.02
CA ALA A 14 -18.89 -4.82 25.61
C ALA A 14 -17.53 -5.28 25.05
N LEU A 15 -16.69 -5.94 25.85
CA LEU A 15 -15.40 -6.48 25.41
C LEU A 15 -15.49 -8.01 25.43
N LYS A 16 -15.39 -8.62 24.24
CA LYS A 16 -15.49 -10.08 24.06
C LYS A 16 -14.12 -10.73 24.04
N THR A 17 -13.13 -10.08 23.44
CA THR A 17 -11.77 -10.62 23.33
C THR A 17 -10.75 -9.50 23.45
N PHE A 18 -9.66 -9.79 24.13
CA PHE A 18 -8.47 -8.96 24.18
C PHE A 18 -7.25 -9.84 23.90
N SER A 19 -6.37 -9.35 23.02
CA SER A 19 -5.05 -9.94 22.86
C SER A 19 -3.96 -8.88 23.01
N PHE A 20 -2.83 -9.29 23.58
CA PHE A 20 -1.64 -8.48 23.72
C PHE A 20 -0.42 -9.27 23.26
N THR A 21 0.33 -8.67 22.35
CA THR A 21 1.51 -9.28 21.73
C THR A 21 2.69 -8.31 21.81
N PRO A 22 3.52 -8.36 22.86
CA PRO A 22 4.79 -7.65 22.89
C PRO A 22 5.82 -8.36 22.00
N VAL A 23 6.67 -7.58 21.35
CA VAL A 23 7.71 -8.04 20.44
C VAL A 23 9.01 -7.29 20.70
N LEU A 24 10.12 -8.02 20.79
CA LEU A 24 11.48 -7.47 20.79
C LEU A 24 12.17 -7.81 19.47
N ILE A 25 12.71 -6.78 18.82
CA ILE A 25 13.36 -6.86 17.51
C ILE A 25 14.79 -6.32 17.67
N PRO A 26 15.74 -7.19 18.09
CA PRO A 26 17.16 -6.84 18.07
C PRO A 26 17.66 -6.73 16.63
N VAL A 27 18.56 -5.79 16.38
CA VAL A 27 19.25 -5.60 15.10
C VAL A 27 20.75 -5.71 15.39
N TYR A 28 21.35 -6.85 15.08
CA TYR A 28 22.76 -7.15 15.32
C TYR A 28 23.30 -7.90 14.10
N GLY A 29 24.60 -7.77 13.79
CA GLY A 29 25.18 -8.38 12.59
C GLY A 29 24.76 -9.85 12.38
N GLY A 30 24.11 -10.11 11.25
CA GLY A 30 23.51 -11.39 10.87
C GLY A 30 22.04 -11.57 11.29
N LEU A 31 21.44 -10.61 11.99
CA LEU A 31 20.10 -10.70 12.57
C LEU A 31 19.33 -9.37 12.40
N ASN A 32 18.33 -9.40 11.52
CA ASN A 32 17.49 -8.24 11.16
C ASN A 32 18.27 -7.01 10.67
N ASP A 33 19.41 -7.22 9.99
CA ASP A 33 20.28 -6.13 9.51
C ASP A 33 19.60 -5.22 8.48
N ASP A 34 18.54 -5.69 7.83
CA ASP A 34 17.67 -4.93 6.93
C ASP A 34 16.56 -4.17 7.66
N PHE A 35 16.29 -4.50 8.93
CA PHE A 35 15.26 -3.85 9.71
C PHE A 35 15.69 -2.45 10.11
N GLY A 36 16.89 -2.23 10.65
CA GLY A 36 17.34 -0.92 11.13
C GLY A 36 18.86 -0.84 11.30
N GLU A 37 19.34 0.25 11.90
CA GLU A 37 20.74 0.40 12.29
C GLU A 37 21.20 -0.72 13.23
N THR A 38 22.32 -1.36 12.89
CA THR A 38 22.94 -2.45 13.68
C THR A 38 23.41 -1.96 15.04
N GLY A 39 23.27 -2.80 16.07
CA GLY A 39 23.62 -2.48 17.46
C GLY A 39 22.46 -2.00 18.32
N HIS A 40 21.24 -1.98 17.79
CA HIS A 40 20.05 -1.45 18.45
C HIS A 40 19.01 -2.53 18.75
N LEU A 41 18.24 -2.29 19.82
CA LEU A 41 17.04 -3.06 20.14
C LEU A 41 15.81 -2.19 19.87
N ASN A 42 14.83 -2.76 19.16
CA ASN A 42 13.51 -2.16 18.99
C ASN A 42 12.48 -2.99 19.76
N ALA A 43 11.42 -2.32 20.20
CA ALA A 43 10.29 -2.92 20.88
C ALA A 43 9.01 -2.55 20.13
N ALA A 44 8.13 -3.52 19.97
CA ALA A 44 6.79 -3.30 19.46
C ALA A 44 5.76 -3.97 20.36
N ALA A 45 4.52 -3.52 20.25
CA ALA A 45 3.39 -4.14 20.91
C ALA A 45 2.18 -4.06 19.99
N LYS A 46 1.41 -5.14 19.91
CA LYS A 46 0.07 -5.16 19.32
C LYS A 46 -0.96 -5.40 20.42
N PHE A 47 -2.04 -4.64 20.38
CA PHE A 47 -3.23 -4.81 21.21
C PHE A 47 -4.41 -5.03 20.28
N TYR A 48 -5.13 -6.13 20.47
CA TYR A 48 -6.37 -6.42 19.75
C TYR A 48 -7.54 -6.39 20.72
N PHE A 49 -8.66 -5.85 20.26
CA PHE A 49 -9.93 -5.80 20.99
C PHE A 49 -11.07 -6.21 20.07
N LEU A 50 -11.90 -7.14 20.52
CA LEU A 50 -13.25 -7.32 19.98
C LEU A 50 -14.23 -6.56 20.87
N LEU A 51 -14.49 -5.30 20.52
CA LEU A 51 -15.25 -4.33 21.31
C LEU A 51 -16.57 -4.00 20.62
N TYR A 52 -17.72 -4.28 21.22
CA TYR A 52 -19.05 -4.07 20.63
C TYR A 52 -19.16 -4.61 19.19
N ASP A 53 -18.67 -5.83 18.95
CA ASP A 53 -18.62 -6.47 17.63
C ASP A 53 -17.83 -5.66 16.57
N THR A 54 -16.87 -4.88 17.05
CA THR A 54 -15.89 -4.14 16.25
C THR A 54 -14.52 -4.72 16.56
N ASP A 55 -13.83 -5.20 15.53
CA ASP A 55 -12.42 -5.55 15.59
C ASP A 55 -11.63 -4.25 15.65
N VAL A 56 -10.76 -4.09 16.64
CA VAL A 56 -9.89 -2.92 16.79
C VAL A 56 -8.48 -3.37 17.15
N ASP A 57 -7.51 -2.94 16.37
CA ASP A 57 -6.10 -3.17 16.62
C ASP A 57 -5.37 -1.86 16.90
N PHE A 58 -4.39 -1.91 17.81
CA PHE A 58 -3.43 -0.85 18.04
C PHE A 58 -2.03 -1.44 18.03
N ILE A 59 -1.11 -0.82 17.31
CA ILE A 59 0.27 -1.25 17.18
C ILE A 59 1.17 -0.07 17.55
N ILE A 60 2.23 -0.34 18.30
CA ILE A 60 3.26 0.65 18.61
C ILE A 60 4.60 0.01 18.28
N LEU A 61 5.49 0.78 17.66
CA LEU A 61 6.89 0.41 17.42
C LEU A 61 7.76 1.57 17.90
N THR A 62 8.78 1.28 18.70
CA THR A 62 9.75 2.27 19.19
C THR A 62 11.11 1.60 19.41
N GLY A 63 12.17 2.39 19.61
CA GLY A 63 13.51 1.90 19.90
C GLY A 63 14.60 2.61 19.11
N GLY A 64 15.84 2.12 19.24
CA GLY A 64 17.02 2.90 18.87
C GLY A 64 17.26 3.09 17.38
N SER A 65 16.72 2.23 16.52
CA SER A 65 17.04 2.23 15.07
C SER A 65 15.89 2.66 14.15
N LYS A 66 14.73 2.98 14.72
CA LYS A 66 13.53 3.42 14.00
C LYS A 66 12.86 4.54 14.77
N THR A 67 12.31 5.49 14.02
CA THR A 67 11.41 6.49 14.61
C THR A 67 10.19 5.80 15.24
N THR A 68 9.61 6.44 16.25
CA THR A 68 8.45 5.89 16.93
C THR A 68 7.24 5.94 16.00
N ARG A 69 6.47 4.84 15.99
CA ARG A 69 5.30 4.66 15.13
C ARG A 69 4.13 4.14 15.93
N TYR A 70 2.97 4.62 15.56
CA TYR A 70 1.69 4.18 16.09
C TYR A 70 0.81 3.77 14.91
N GLY A 71 0.17 2.62 15.03
CA GLY A 71 -0.82 2.10 14.11
C GLY A 71 -2.12 1.88 14.86
N ALA A 72 -3.24 2.11 14.21
CA ALA A 72 -4.55 1.69 14.68
C ALA A 72 -5.38 1.27 13.48
N ASP A 73 -6.20 0.24 13.64
CA ASP A 73 -7.20 -0.12 12.65
C ASP A 73 -8.49 -0.57 13.32
N PHE A 74 -9.57 -0.50 12.57
CA PHE A 74 -10.85 -1.04 12.97
C PHE A 74 -11.61 -1.63 11.80
N SER A 75 -12.47 -2.60 12.08
CA SER A 75 -13.45 -3.12 11.14
C SER A 75 -14.75 -3.46 11.87
N ARG A 76 -15.88 -3.16 11.24
CA ARG A 76 -17.21 -3.47 11.77
C ARG A 76 -18.20 -3.78 10.66
N ASN A 77 -18.86 -4.92 10.80
CA ASN A 77 -20.08 -5.21 10.05
C ASN A 77 -21.25 -4.44 10.68
N ILE A 78 -21.77 -3.44 9.97
CA ILE A 78 -22.99 -2.71 10.36
C ILE A 78 -24.22 -3.57 10.08
N THR A 79 -24.18 -4.30 8.96
CA THR A 79 -25.09 -5.39 8.64
C THR A 79 -24.26 -6.58 8.14
N THR A 80 -24.89 -7.74 7.92
CA THR A 80 -24.20 -8.91 7.33
C THR A 80 -23.62 -8.65 5.95
N SER A 81 -24.10 -7.61 5.26
CA SER A 81 -23.73 -7.27 3.89
C SER A 81 -23.00 -5.92 3.77
N PHE A 82 -22.84 -5.18 4.87
CA PHE A 82 -22.23 -3.85 4.85
C PHE A 82 -21.21 -3.69 5.99
N GLU A 83 -19.96 -3.48 5.61
CA GLU A 83 -18.82 -3.30 6.50
C GLU A 83 -18.25 -1.88 6.33
N ILE A 84 -17.81 -1.31 7.45
CA ILE A 84 -16.97 -0.12 7.48
C ILE A 84 -15.64 -0.47 8.16
N HIS A 85 -14.55 0.03 7.61
CA HIS A 85 -13.21 -0.19 8.14
C HIS A 85 -12.36 1.06 7.99
N GLY A 86 -11.28 1.12 8.75
CA GLY A 86 -10.31 2.19 8.62
C GLY A 86 -9.00 1.85 9.30
N GLU A 87 -7.95 2.52 8.86
CA GLU A 87 -6.60 2.38 9.36
C GLU A 87 -5.99 3.77 9.59
N LEU A 88 -5.09 3.88 10.55
CA LEU A 88 -4.35 5.09 10.89
C LEU A 88 -2.90 4.68 11.19
N ALA A 89 -1.95 5.39 10.61
CA ALA A 89 -0.55 5.29 10.94
C ALA A 89 0.02 6.68 11.24
N PHE A 90 0.74 6.80 12.35
CA PHE A 90 1.42 8.01 12.79
C PHE A 90 2.90 7.71 13.02
N ILE A 91 3.78 8.40 12.30
CA ILE A 91 5.23 8.25 12.37
C ILE A 91 5.81 9.58 12.85
N THR A 92 6.50 9.57 13.97
CA THR A 92 7.18 10.79 14.47
C THR A 92 8.46 11.03 13.69
N ASP A 93 8.85 12.30 13.58
CA ASP A 93 10.17 12.72 13.08
C ASP A 93 10.54 12.08 11.72
N TYR A 94 9.55 11.94 10.84
CA TYR A 94 9.73 11.30 9.54
C TYR A 94 10.59 12.20 8.65
N LYS A 95 11.76 11.69 8.25
CA LYS A 95 12.67 12.36 7.33
C LYS A 95 12.35 11.97 5.89
N LYS A 96 11.78 12.92 5.14
CA LYS A 96 11.52 12.77 3.72
C LYS A 96 12.63 13.43 2.91
N LYS A 97 13.25 12.65 2.02
CA LYS A 97 14.15 13.15 0.98
C LYS A 97 13.40 13.29 -0.33
N PHE A 98 13.57 14.42 -1.00
CA PHE A 98 12.95 14.71 -2.29
C PHE A 98 13.91 15.52 -3.16
N ILE A 99 13.62 15.62 -4.46
CA ILE A 99 14.43 16.39 -5.39
C ILE A 99 13.65 17.52 -6.06
N ASP A 100 14.38 18.54 -6.51
CA ASP A 100 13.86 19.50 -7.49
C ASP A 100 14.06 18.99 -8.93
N SER A 101 13.62 19.80 -9.90
CA SER A 101 13.73 19.48 -11.32
C SER A 101 15.16 19.47 -11.85
N ASP A 102 16.15 19.95 -11.10
CA ASP A 102 17.58 19.90 -11.45
C ASP A 102 18.29 18.72 -10.76
N GLY A 103 17.55 17.95 -9.96
CA GLY A 103 18.05 16.81 -9.20
C GLY A 103 18.81 17.21 -7.94
N ASN A 104 18.67 18.44 -7.44
CA ASN A 104 19.21 18.80 -6.14
C ASN A 104 18.41 18.10 -5.04
N ASN A 105 19.10 17.55 -4.04
CA ASN A 105 18.47 16.82 -2.95
C ASN A 105 18.06 17.78 -1.83
N PHE A 106 16.85 17.62 -1.34
CA PHE A 106 16.30 18.31 -0.19
C PHE A 106 15.82 17.29 0.83
N GLU A 107 15.81 17.71 2.09
CA GLU A 107 15.28 16.92 3.20
C GLU A 107 14.31 17.76 4.01
N LYS A 108 13.22 17.13 4.46
CA LYS A 108 12.27 17.73 5.39
C LYS A 108 11.93 16.70 6.47
N GLU A 109 11.90 17.16 7.71
CA GLU A 109 11.47 16.38 8.87
C GLU A 109 10.08 16.85 9.33
N TYR A 110 9.17 15.92 9.58
CA TYR A 110 7.81 16.20 10.05
C TYR A 110 7.14 14.93 10.59
N ASP A 111 6.06 15.08 11.36
CA ASP A 111 5.25 13.93 11.77
C ASP A 111 4.31 13.48 10.64
N ALA A 112 4.51 12.27 10.13
CA ALA A 112 3.72 11.73 9.02
C ALA A 112 2.45 11.04 9.52
N LYS A 113 1.32 11.40 8.93
CA LYS A 113 -0.01 10.82 9.18
C LYS A 113 -0.53 10.16 7.92
N SER A 114 -0.70 8.85 7.95
CA SER A 114 -1.39 8.09 6.89
C SER A 114 -2.69 7.54 7.44
N TYR A 115 -3.74 7.49 6.64
CA TYR A 115 -5.01 6.89 7.06
C TYR A 115 -5.78 6.35 5.86
N LEU A 116 -6.57 5.32 6.12
CA LEU A 116 -7.51 4.73 5.19
C LEU A 116 -8.90 4.74 5.83
N ILE A 117 -9.92 5.04 5.02
CA ILE A 117 -11.31 4.77 5.39
C ILE A 117 -11.99 4.07 4.23
N GLY A 118 -12.69 3.00 4.56
CA GLY A 118 -13.24 2.08 3.58
C GLY A 118 -14.64 1.60 3.93
N ILE A 119 -15.36 1.22 2.89
CA ILE A 119 -16.60 0.45 3.00
C ILE A 119 -16.53 -0.77 2.09
N ARG A 120 -17.18 -1.85 2.53
CA ARG A 120 -17.47 -3.02 1.69
C ARG A 120 -18.96 -3.31 1.70
N TYR A 121 -19.54 -3.51 0.53
CA TYR A 121 -20.95 -3.87 0.36
C TYR A 121 -21.09 -5.14 -0.48
N LEU A 122 -21.83 -6.13 0.02
CA LEU A 122 -22.21 -7.35 -0.68
C LEU A 122 -23.68 -7.25 -1.11
N THR A 123 -23.95 -7.38 -2.39
CA THR A 123 -25.33 -7.40 -2.90
C THR A 123 -25.97 -8.77 -2.72
N GLU A 124 -27.30 -8.85 -2.84
CA GLU A 124 -28.04 -10.11 -2.88
C GLU A 124 -27.65 -11.01 -4.07
N LYS A 125 -27.00 -10.45 -5.09
CA LYS A 125 -26.50 -11.19 -6.26
C LYS A 125 -25.05 -11.63 -6.08
N ASP A 126 -24.51 -11.60 -4.86
CA ASP A 126 -23.10 -11.89 -4.56
C ASP A 126 -22.11 -10.98 -5.33
N THR A 127 -22.50 -9.73 -5.58
CA THR A 127 -21.56 -8.69 -6.05
C THR A 127 -20.94 -7.99 -4.85
N THR A 128 -19.61 -8.01 -4.74
CA THR A 128 -18.90 -7.24 -3.72
C THR A 128 -18.39 -5.93 -4.32
N TYR A 129 -18.70 -4.83 -3.65
CA TYR A 129 -18.14 -3.51 -3.90
C TYR A 129 -17.25 -3.09 -2.72
N ILE A 130 -16.07 -2.55 -3.02
CA ILE A 130 -15.17 -1.94 -2.05
C ILE A 130 -14.87 -0.52 -2.52
N VAL A 131 -14.98 0.44 -1.61
CA VAL A 131 -14.65 1.85 -1.84
C VAL A 131 -13.78 2.33 -0.69
N GLU A 132 -12.59 2.81 -1.01
CA GLU A 132 -11.61 3.24 -0.01
C GLU A 132 -10.96 4.56 -0.42
N TYR A 133 -10.82 5.45 0.55
CA TYR A 133 -9.94 6.60 0.45
C TYR A 133 -8.69 6.34 1.26
N TYR A 134 -7.52 6.54 0.65
CA TYR A 134 -6.22 6.37 1.29
C TYR A 134 -5.39 7.66 1.20
N ARG A 135 -4.97 8.16 2.35
CA ARG A 135 -3.96 9.22 2.51
C ARG A 135 -2.65 8.59 2.94
N ASN A 136 -1.59 8.80 2.17
CA ASN A 136 -0.22 8.45 2.49
C ASN A 136 0.57 9.69 2.96
N GLY A 137 0.81 9.79 4.27
CA GLY A 137 1.57 10.89 4.88
C GLY A 137 3.06 10.91 4.56
N THR A 138 3.63 9.80 4.08
CA THR A 138 5.04 9.70 3.68
C THR A 138 5.22 9.87 2.16
N GLY A 139 4.12 9.95 1.40
CA GLY A 139 4.14 10.06 -0.05
C GLY A 139 4.64 11.40 -0.57
N PHE A 140 4.94 11.42 -1.86
CA PHE A 140 5.32 12.62 -2.60
C PHE A 140 4.09 13.41 -3.06
N THR A 141 4.18 14.72 -2.95
CA THR A 141 3.17 15.62 -3.53
C THR A 141 3.22 15.55 -5.06
N SER A 142 2.14 15.96 -5.72
CA SER A 142 2.12 16.05 -7.20
C SER A 142 3.23 16.98 -7.74
N GLY A 143 3.61 18.03 -7.01
CA GLY A 143 4.73 18.90 -7.36
C GLY A 143 6.08 18.21 -7.26
N GLU A 144 6.33 17.46 -6.19
CA GLU A 144 7.57 16.69 -6.01
C GLU A 144 7.71 15.58 -7.06
N MET A 145 6.61 14.90 -7.42
CA MET A 145 6.60 13.92 -8.51
C MET A 145 6.88 14.58 -9.86
N ARG A 146 6.27 15.73 -10.17
CA ARG A 146 6.54 16.48 -11.40
C ARG A 146 8.01 16.89 -11.52
N SER A 147 8.61 17.36 -10.42
CA SER A 147 10.05 17.68 -10.37
C SER A 147 10.90 16.46 -10.68
N TYR A 148 10.58 15.32 -10.09
CA TYR A 148 11.27 14.06 -10.34
C TYR A 148 11.19 13.60 -11.81
N PHE A 149 10.00 13.60 -12.41
CA PHE A 149 9.85 13.25 -13.83
C PHE A 149 10.55 14.26 -14.75
N SER A 150 10.48 15.55 -14.43
CA SER A 150 11.20 16.59 -15.16
C SER A 150 12.73 16.41 -15.09
N PHE A 151 13.25 15.93 -13.97
CA PHE A 151 14.67 15.60 -13.84
C PHE A 151 15.07 14.42 -14.73
N ILE A 152 14.23 13.37 -14.82
CA ILE A 152 14.45 12.25 -15.75
C ILE A 152 14.49 12.75 -17.20
N ASP A 153 13.53 13.59 -17.60
CA ASP A 153 13.50 14.18 -18.94
C ASP A 153 14.76 14.98 -19.26
N LYS A 154 15.22 15.81 -18.31
CA LYS A 154 16.48 16.55 -18.45
C LYS A 154 17.69 15.62 -18.54
N ALA A 155 17.73 14.57 -17.72
CA ALA A 155 18.80 13.57 -17.75
C ALA A 155 18.87 12.86 -19.11
N TYR A 156 17.73 12.50 -19.68
CA TYR A 156 17.63 11.89 -21.01
C TYR A 156 18.08 12.87 -22.11
N ASN A 157 17.59 14.11 -22.11
CA ASN A 157 18.01 15.11 -23.09
C ASN A 157 19.52 15.42 -23.02
N SER A 158 20.09 15.44 -21.82
CA SER A 158 21.54 15.58 -21.60
C SER A 158 22.32 14.39 -22.18
N TYR A 159 21.80 13.17 -22.00
CA TYR A 159 22.41 11.97 -22.59
C TYR A 159 22.37 12.01 -24.13
N ILE A 160 21.24 12.38 -24.73
CA ILE A 160 21.12 12.48 -26.21
C ILE A 160 22.07 13.52 -26.79
N SER A 161 22.28 14.65 -26.10
CA SER A 161 23.14 15.74 -26.59
C SER A 161 24.63 15.53 -26.32
N SER A 162 25.01 14.86 -25.23
CA SER A 162 26.41 14.73 -24.79
C SER A 162 26.99 13.31 -24.82
N GLY A 163 26.13 12.29 -24.91
CA GLY A 163 26.49 10.88 -24.74
C GLY A 163 26.79 10.47 -23.29
N SER A 164 26.75 11.40 -22.32
CA SER A 164 27.06 11.11 -20.92
C SER A 164 25.86 10.55 -20.16
N ASP A 165 26.03 9.39 -19.53
CA ASP A 165 24.99 8.72 -18.76
C ASP A 165 24.94 9.13 -17.27
N ALA A 166 25.76 10.09 -16.86
CA ALA A 166 25.94 10.47 -15.45
C ALA A 166 24.63 10.89 -14.77
N LEU A 167 23.81 11.72 -15.43
CA LEU A 167 22.51 12.15 -14.90
C LEU A 167 21.48 11.00 -14.91
N LEU A 168 21.53 10.10 -15.90
CA LEU A 168 20.66 8.93 -15.95
C LEU A 168 20.97 7.95 -14.82
N LYS A 169 22.26 7.72 -14.51
CA LYS A 169 22.68 6.94 -13.34
C LYS A 169 22.17 7.55 -12.04
N LYS A 170 22.27 8.88 -11.89
CA LYS A 170 21.72 9.59 -10.73
C LYS A 170 20.20 9.42 -10.64
N ALA A 171 19.47 9.57 -11.75
CA ALA A 171 18.03 9.34 -11.81
C ALA A 171 17.67 7.91 -11.40
N SER A 172 18.38 6.91 -11.92
CA SER A 172 18.16 5.50 -11.55
C SER A 172 18.33 5.24 -10.05
N THR A 173 19.34 5.84 -9.41
CA THR A 173 19.53 5.72 -7.95
C THR A 173 18.37 6.33 -7.17
N ILE A 174 17.86 7.49 -7.63
CA ILE A 174 16.72 8.16 -6.99
C ILE A 174 15.43 7.35 -7.18
N THR A 175 15.21 6.79 -8.38
CA THR A 175 14.10 5.88 -8.68
C THR A 175 14.12 4.63 -7.81
N ALA A 176 15.30 4.00 -7.64
CA ALA A 176 15.46 2.80 -6.82
C ALA A 176 15.20 3.04 -5.33
N GLY A 177 15.21 4.30 -4.90
CA GLY A 177 14.73 4.71 -3.58
C GLY A 177 13.20 4.79 -3.53
N ASN A 178 12.67 5.88 -2.98
CA ASN A 178 11.25 5.98 -2.69
C ASN A 178 10.36 6.30 -3.90
N TYR A 179 10.92 6.85 -4.98
CA TYR A 179 10.14 7.30 -6.15
C TYR A 179 9.62 6.15 -7.03
N GLY A 180 10.33 5.01 -7.05
CA GLY A 180 9.95 3.83 -7.85
C GLY A 180 8.96 2.90 -7.15
N MET A 181 8.59 3.18 -5.90
CA MET A 181 7.62 2.37 -5.16
C MET A 181 6.23 2.42 -5.84
N PRO A 182 5.41 1.36 -5.69
CA PRO A 182 4.01 1.44 -6.05
C PRO A 182 3.30 2.56 -5.29
N ASN A 183 2.46 3.33 -5.97
CA ASN A 183 1.62 4.36 -5.37
C ASN A 183 2.40 5.35 -4.48
N PRO A 184 3.44 6.03 -5.00
CA PRO A 184 4.36 6.82 -4.20
C PRO A 184 3.80 8.18 -3.78
N THR A 185 2.59 8.55 -4.19
CA THR A 185 1.99 9.88 -3.92
C THR A 185 1.11 9.87 -2.67
N THR A 186 0.44 10.99 -2.40
CA THR A 186 -0.22 11.21 -1.11
C THR A 186 -1.69 10.79 -1.04
N ASP A 187 -2.46 10.78 -2.13
CA ASP A 187 -3.92 10.59 -2.03
C ASP A 187 -4.47 9.73 -3.16
N TYR A 188 -5.15 8.66 -2.77
CA TYR A 188 -5.74 7.70 -3.68
C TYR A 188 -7.19 7.40 -3.32
N LEU A 189 -8.01 7.26 -4.35
CA LEU A 189 -9.29 6.58 -4.27
C LEU A 189 -9.15 5.19 -4.88
N TYR A 190 -9.58 4.18 -4.15
CA TYR A 190 -9.61 2.79 -4.58
C TYR A 190 -11.06 2.33 -4.69
N LEU A 191 -11.41 1.77 -5.84
CA LEU A 191 -12.69 1.10 -6.06
C LEU A 191 -12.43 -0.31 -6.56
N ARG A 192 -13.18 -1.28 -6.04
CA ARG A 192 -13.21 -2.64 -6.60
C ARG A 192 -14.65 -3.14 -6.67
N ALA A 193 -15.00 -3.73 -7.81
CA ALA A 193 -16.22 -4.52 -7.97
C ALA A 193 -15.83 -5.94 -8.35
N SER A 194 -16.39 -6.95 -7.69
CA SER A 194 -16.19 -8.36 -8.02
C SER A 194 -17.52 -9.10 -7.97
N GLN A 195 -17.79 -9.91 -8.99
CA GLN A 195 -19.02 -10.68 -9.08
C GLN A 195 -18.69 -12.16 -8.96
N LYS A 196 -19.31 -12.84 -8.00
CA LYS A 196 -19.19 -14.29 -7.89
C LYS A 196 -20.07 -14.96 -8.95
N GLU A 197 -19.50 -15.90 -9.69
CA GLU A 197 -20.19 -16.87 -10.56
C GLU A 197 -21.29 -16.26 -11.45
N PRO A 198 -21.01 -15.18 -12.22
CA PRO A 198 -22.01 -14.57 -13.07
C PRO A 198 -22.39 -15.49 -14.24
N PHE A 199 -23.61 -15.30 -14.74
CA PHE A 199 -24.14 -16.04 -15.90
C PHE A 199 -24.14 -17.57 -15.69
N ASP A 200 -24.28 -18.01 -14.44
CA ASP A 200 -24.26 -19.42 -14.04
C ASP A 200 -22.94 -20.14 -14.36
N ILE A 201 -21.83 -19.38 -14.44
CA ILE A 201 -20.48 -19.95 -14.64
C ILE A 201 -19.86 -20.22 -13.27
N LEU A 202 -19.87 -21.50 -12.86
CA LEU A 202 -19.32 -21.96 -11.59
C LEU A 202 -17.80 -21.73 -11.50
N TYR A 203 -17.30 -21.34 -10.32
CA TYR A 203 -15.88 -21.05 -10.05
C TYR A 203 -15.27 -19.90 -10.87
N PHE A 204 -16.08 -19.04 -11.47
CA PHE A 204 -15.64 -17.89 -12.24
C PHE A 204 -15.94 -16.58 -11.51
N THR A 205 -14.94 -15.72 -11.38
CA THR A 205 -15.06 -14.42 -10.71
C THR A 205 -14.44 -13.32 -11.56
N PRO A 206 -15.23 -12.57 -12.34
CA PRO A 206 -14.77 -11.31 -12.89
C PRO A 206 -14.72 -10.23 -11.81
N SER A 207 -13.73 -9.36 -11.93
CA SER A 207 -13.62 -8.15 -11.11
C SER A 207 -12.98 -7.01 -11.89
N ALA A 208 -13.14 -5.78 -11.39
CA ALA A 208 -12.42 -4.62 -11.87
C ALA A 208 -11.97 -3.79 -10.68
N THR A 209 -10.71 -3.38 -10.70
CA THR A 209 -10.12 -2.47 -9.71
C THR A 209 -9.77 -1.15 -10.38
N TRP A 210 -10.16 -0.03 -9.78
CA TRP A 210 -9.79 1.31 -10.20
C TRP A 210 -9.03 2.01 -9.08
N ILE A 211 -7.83 2.50 -9.38
CA ILE A 211 -7.02 3.30 -8.47
C ILE A 211 -6.84 4.67 -9.12
N PHE A 212 -7.35 5.71 -8.46
CA PHE A 212 -7.30 7.08 -8.93
C PHE A 212 -6.42 7.92 -8.00
N ASN A 213 -5.36 8.51 -8.53
CA ASN A 213 -4.54 9.48 -7.81
C ASN A 213 -5.24 10.84 -7.88
N ILE A 214 -5.69 11.32 -6.73
CA ILE A 214 -6.55 12.51 -6.64
C ILE A 214 -5.78 13.78 -7.04
N ASN A 215 -4.47 13.83 -6.77
CA ASN A 215 -3.68 15.04 -6.90
C ASN A 215 -3.23 15.33 -8.34
N ASP A 216 -2.94 14.29 -9.11
CA ASP A 216 -2.52 14.43 -10.52
C ASP A 216 -3.58 13.92 -11.51
N LYS A 217 -4.72 13.44 -11.00
CA LYS A 217 -5.89 12.95 -11.77
C LYS A 217 -5.59 11.78 -12.69
N SER A 218 -4.45 11.11 -12.49
CA SER A 218 -4.10 9.92 -13.24
C SER A 218 -4.61 8.66 -12.56
N PHE A 219 -4.79 7.58 -13.31
CA PHE A 219 -5.39 6.37 -12.78
C PHE A 219 -4.88 5.08 -13.41
N SER A 220 -5.16 3.98 -12.71
CA SER A 220 -5.04 2.61 -13.19
C SER A 220 -6.40 1.92 -13.12
N LEU A 221 -6.85 1.35 -14.23
CA LEU A 221 -8.04 0.49 -14.31
C LEU A 221 -7.60 -0.94 -14.64
N SER A 222 -7.92 -1.88 -13.78
CA SER A 222 -7.50 -3.28 -13.88
C SER A 222 -8.70 -4.24 -13.87
N PRO A 223 -9.27 -4.60 -15.04
CA PRO A 223 -10.18 -5.72 -15.14
C PRO A 223 -9.45 -7.06 -14.93
N GLU A 224 -10.12 -8.02 -14.33
CA GLU A 224 -9.58 -9.32 -13.94
C GLU A 224 -10.64 -10.41 -14.05
N LEU A 225 -10.23 -11.57 -14.54
CA LEU A 225 -11.01 -12.78 -14.61
C LEU A 225 -10.26 -13.88 -13.87
N VAL A 226 -10.89 -14.51 -12.88
CA VAL A 226 -10.34 -15.66 -12.15
C VAL A 226 -11.23 -16.88 -12.38
N TYR A 227 -10.62 -18.03 -12.65
CA TYR A 227 -11.29 -19.32 -12.75
C TYR A 227 -10.56 -20.40 -11.95
N THR A 228 -11.29 -21.08 -11.07
CA THR A 228 -10.76 -22.12 -10.17
C THR A 228 -11.49 -23.47 -10.31
N GLY A 229 -12.20 -23.69 -11.41
CA GLY A 229 -12.99 -24.91 -11.61
C GLY A 229 -12.19 -26.16 -11.99
N ILE A 230 -10.87 -26.06 -12.12
CA ILE A 230 -9.98 -27.18 -12.39
C ILE A 230 -9.29 -27.56 -11.07
N THR A 231 -9.36 -28.84 -10.71
CA THR A 231 -8.68 -29.36 -9.52
C THR A 231 -7.21 -28.95 -9.53
N ASN A 232 -6.75 -28.37 -8.43
CA ASN A 232 -5.37 -27.93 -8.23
C ASN A 232 -4.90 -26.80 -9.16
N VAL A 233 -5.76 -26.15 -9.95
CA VAL A 233 -5.36 -25.08 -10.89
C VAL A 233 -6.20 -23.82 -10.69
N GLU A 234 -5.52 -22.69 -10.56
CA GLU A 234 -6.09 -21.35 -10.66
C GLU A 234 -5.62 -20.69 -11.97
N LEU A 235 -6.57 -20.22 -12.77
CA LEU A 235 -6.33 -19.40 -13.95
C LEU A 235 -6.75 -17.96 -13.64
N ARG A 236 -5.85 -17.00 -13.91
CA ARG A 236 -6.12 -15.57 -13.75
C ARG A 236 -5.67 -14.82 -14.99
N LEU A 237 -6.62 -14.14 -15.63
CA LEU A 237 -6.34 -13.17 -16.69
C LEU A 237 -6.59 -11.76 -16.14
N ARG A 238 -5.58 -10.90 -16.19
CA ARG A 238 -5.68 -9.52 -15.73
C ARG A 238 -5.26 -8.56 -16.84
N GLY A 239 -6.12 -7.61 -17.14
CA GLY A 239 -5.78 -6.42 -17.91
C GLY A 239 -5.48 -5.26 -16.97
N THR A 240 -4.64 -4.33 -17.41
CA THR A 240 -4.39 -3.05 -16.74
C THR A 240 -4.26 -1.98 -17.80
N VAL A 241 -5.00 -0.89 -17.64
CA VAL A 241 -4.91 0.33 -18.45
C VAL A 241 -4.52 1.47 -17.52
N LEU A 242 -3.49 2.20 -17.91
CA LEU A 242 -2.96 3.35 -17.20
C LEU A 242 -3.29 4.60 -18.02
N SER A 243 -3.69 5.67 -17.35
CA SER A 243 -4.05 6.93 -18.01
C SER A 243 -3.66 8.10 -17.13
N GLY A 244 -3.02 9.10 -17.73
CA GLY A 244 -2.58 10.30 -17.05
C GLY A 244 -1.97 11.29 -18.03
N GLU A 245 -1.87 12.55 -17.62
CA GLU A 245 -1.12 13.54 -18.37
C GLU A 245 0.40 13.31 -18.20
N ARG A 246 1.21 13.95 -19.03
CA ARG A 246 2.67 13.97 -18.84
C ARG A 246 3.00 14.50 -17.44
N LEU A 247 4.04 13.94 -16.83
CA LEU A 247 4.51 14.22 -15.47
C LEU A 247 3.53 13.82 -14.37
N SER A 248 2.55 12.97 -14.67
CA SER A 248 1.66 12.34 -13.67
C SER A 248 2.15 10.92 -13.35
N GLU A 249 1.75 10.39 -12.19
CA GLU A 249 2.21 9.07 -11.75
C GLU A 249 1.91 7.95 -12.76
N TYR A 250 0.67 7.86 -13.23
CA TYR A 250 0.27 6.81 -14.18
C TYR A 250 0.56 7.17 -15.65
N GLY A 251 0.75 8.44 -15.99
CA GLY A 251 1.14 8.89 -17.34
C GLY A 251 2.62 8.67 -17.65
N GLU A 252 3.46 8.56 -16.62
CA GLU A 252 4.91 8.35 -16.73
C GLU A 252 5.33 6.89 -16.50
N LYS A 253 4.37 5.96 -16.47
CA LYS A 253 4.67 4.53 -16.42
C LYS A 253 5.21 4.09 -17.77
N GLN A 254 6.04 3.04 -17.77
CA GLN A 254 6.72 2.55 -18.98
C GLN A 254 5.75 2.02 -20.06
N ASN A 255 4.49 1.80 -19.73
CA ASN A 255 3.48 1.22 -20.59
C ASN A 255 2.10 1.79 -20.28
N ASP A 256 1.29 2.02 -21.32
CA ASP A 256 -0.10 2.47 -21.16
C ASP A 256 -1.06 1.32 -20.81
N TYR A 257 -0.69 0.09 -21.20
CA TYR A 257 -1.48 -1.09 -20.91
C TYR A 257 -0.63 -2.32 -20.67
N ARG A 258 -1.17 -3.29 -19.91
CA ARG A 258 -0.56 -4.59 -19.65
C ARG A 258 -1.64 -5.66 -19.62
N ILE A 259 -1.33 -6.82 -20.19
CA ILE A 259 -2.15 -8.03 -20.04
C ILE A 259 -1.27 -9.10 -19.41
N GLU A 260 -1.76 -9.75 -18.36
CA GLU A 260 -1.10 -10.84 -17.66
C GLU A 260 -2.02 -12.06 -17.61
N LEU A 261 -1.51 -13.19 -18.09
CA LEU A 261 -2.09 -14.51 -17.81
C LEU A 261 -1.22 -15.20 -16.76
N ARG A 262 -1.84 -15.64 -15.67
CA ARG A 262 -1.21 -16.40 -14.60
C ARG A 262 -1.90 -17.74 -14.45
N VAL A 263 -1.10 -18.80 -14.41
CA VAL A 263 -1.52 -20.16 -14.08
C VAL A 263 -0.81 -20.56 -12.80
N ARG A 264 -1.55 -20.96 -11.78
CA ARG A 264 -1.00 -21.46 -10.51
C ARG A 264 -1.47 -22.89 -10.27
N TYR A 265 -0.53 -23.78 -10.02
CA TYR A 265 -0.79 -25.19 -9.69
C TYR A 265 -0.45 -25.46 -8.23
N TYR A 266 -1.34 -26.17 -7.53
CA TYR A 266 -1.18 -26.57 -6.13
C TYR A 266 -0.91 -28.08 -6.06
N PHE A 267 0.07 -28.50 -5.26
CA PHE A 267 0.44 -29.91 -5.07
C PHE A 267 0.29 -30.34 -3.63
#